data_AF-A0ABD0J2T2-F1
#
_entry.id   AF-A0ABD0J2T2-F1
#
_cell.length_a   1.000
_cell.length_b   1.000
_cell.length_c   1.000
_cell.angle_alpha   90.00
_cell.angle_beta   90.00
_cell.angle_gamma   90.00
#
_symmetry.space_group_name_H-M   'P 1'
#
loop_
_entity.id
_entity.type
_entity.pdbx_description
1 polymer ?
#
loop_
_entity_poly.entity_id
_entity_poly.type
_entity_poly.pdbx_seq_one_letter_code
_entity_poly.pdbx_strand_id
1 'polypeptide(L)'
;MDSNQVSASFDFNTELNAGGDCSDSNSGHCKSGTTCESDVCKLNAGGDCSDPNSGHCKSGTTCESDVCKKLEGQECTGTGDAANCVNNADCRNSTCACNTGYSPSDGLCTS
;
A
#
# COMPACT_ATOMS: atom_id res chain seq x y z
N MET A 1 -37.64 -9.03 -18.05
CA MET A 1 -36.29 -9.60 -18.29
C MET A 1 -35.35 -8.44 -18.13
N ASP A 2 -35.12 -8.10 -16.88
CA ASP A 2 -34.60 -6.82 -16.45
C ASP A 2 -33.12 -7.00 -16.18
N SER A 3 -32.33 -6.89 -17.24
CA SER A 3 -30.89 -6.67 -17.11
C SER A 3 -30.63 -5.23 -17.54
N ASN A 4 -30.90 -4.35 -16.57
CA ASN A 4 -30.51 -2.96 -16.57
C ASN A 4 -28.99 -2.90 -16.73
N GLN A 5 -28.56 -2.63 -17.96
CA GLN A 5 -27.17 -2.37 -18.32
C GLN A 5 -26.77 -1.08 -17.60
N VAL A 6 -26.25 -1.21 -16.38
CA VAL A 6 -25.49 -0.13 -15.75
C VAL A 6 -24.32 0.12 -16.68
N SER A 7 -24.40 1.25 -17.38
CA SER A 7 -23.31 1.85 -18.14
C SER A 7 -22.13 2.08 -17.20
N ALA A 8 -21.31 1.05 -16.98
CA ALA A 8 -19.92 1.25 -16.66
C ALA A 8 -19.28 1.71 -17.97
N SER A 9 -19.02 3.01 -18.06
CA SER A 9 -18.24 3.61 -19.15
C SER A 9 -17.05 2.71 -19.48
N PHE A 10 -16.97 2.23 -20.72
CA PHE A 10 -15.72 1.68 -21.25
C PHE A 10 -14.78 2.85 -21.52
N ASP A 11 -14.32 3.48 -20.45
CA ASP A 11 -13.23 4.43 -20.49
C ASP A 11 -11.96 3.60 -20.77
N PHE A 12 -11.39 3.77 -21.97
CA PHE A 12 -10.05 3.28 -22.34
C PHE A 12 -8.92 3.92 -21.49
N ASN A 13 -9.26 4.49 -20.33
CA ASN A 13 -8.44 5.24 -19.40
C ASN A 13 -8.95 5.00 -17.95
N THR A 14 -9.31 3.75 -17.63
CA THR A 14 -9.82 3.38 -16.31
C THR A 14 -8.64 3.27 -15.35
N GLU A 15 -8.46 4.26 -14.46
CA GLU A 15 -7.51 4.12 -13.35
C GLU A 15 -7.97 2.99 -12.43
N LEU A 16 -7.10 2.00 -12.21
CA LEU A 16 -7.41 0.85 -11.37
C LEU A 16 -7.17 1.20 -9.89
N ASN A 17 -8.17 0.93 -9.06
CA ASN A 17 -7.99 1.01 -7.61
C ASN A 17 -7.11 -0.15 -7.11
N ALA A 18 -6.66 -0.06 -5.86
CA ALA A 18 -5.98 -1.17 -5.21
C ALA A 18 -6.82 -2.46 -5.29
N GLY A 19 -6.17 -3.58 -5.60
CA GLY A 19 -6.82 -4.86 -5.89
C GLY A 19 -7.22 -5.08 -7.35
N GLY A 20 -7.18 -4.06 -8.21
CA GLY A 20 -7.43 -4.19 -9.65
C GLY A 20 -6.31 -4.95 -10.39
N ASP A 21 -6.68 -5.70 -11.43
CA ASP A 21 -5.75 -6.45 -12.30
C ASP A 21 -5.09 -5.53 -13.34
N CYS A 22 -3.76 -5.42 -13.24
CA CYS A 22 -2.92 -4.59 -14.10
C CYS A 22 -1.98 -5.42 -15.00
N SER A 23 -2.23 -6.71 -15.18
CA SER A 23 -1.46 -7.58 -16.09
C SER A 23 -1.62 -7.21 -17.57
N ASP A 24 -2.81 -6.77 -17.97
CA ASP A 24 -3.07 -6.41 -19.34
C ASP A 24 -2.53 -5.01 -19.65
N SER A 25 -1.65 -4.91 -20.65
CA SER A 25 -1.07 -3.62 -21.09
C SER A 25 -2.10 -2.61 -21.63
N ASN A 26 -3.37 -3.02 -21.77
CA ASN A 26 -4.48 -2.22 -22.27
C ASN A 26 -5.61 -1.99 -21.22
N SER A 27 -5.57 -2.59 -20.02
CA SER A 27 -6.72 -2.60 -19.09
C SER A 27 -6.75 -1.49 -18.05
N GLY A 28 -5.67 -0.72 -17.89
CA GLY A 28 -5.68 0.45 -17.02
C GLY A 28 -4.37 0.65 -16.27
N HIS A 29 -4.00 1.90 -16.09
CA HIS A 29 -2.90 2.24 -15.19
C HIS A 29 -3.42 2.19 -13.75
N CYS A 30 -2.63 1.62 -12.84
CA CYS A 30 -2.90 1.74 -11.42
C CYS A 30 -3.01 3.22 -11.05
N LYS A 31 -4.07 3.58 -10.32
CA LYS A 31 -4.34 4.95 -9.88
C LYS A 31 -3.12 5.54 -9.19
N SER A 32 -2.90 6.85 -9.34
CA SER A 32 -1.86 7.57 -8.58
C SER A 32 -1.87 7.19 -7.09
N GLY A 33 -0.69 6.91 -6.53
CA GLY A 33 -0.54 6.40 -5.16
C GLY A 33 -0.59 4.87 -5.03
N THR A 34 -0.87 4.15 -6.12
CA THR A 34 -0.73 2.69 -6.21
C THR A 34 0.36 2.29 -7.21
N THR A 35 0.80 1.03 -7.16
CA THR A 35 1.85 0.47 -8.03
C THR A 35 1.39 -0.90 -8.52
N CYS A 36 1.60 -1.20 -9.80
CA CYS A 36 1.33 -2.54 -10.33
C CYS A 36 2.43 -3.51 -9.83
N GLU A 37 2.05 -4.49 -9.02
CA GLU A 37 2.97 -5.48 -8.48
C GLU A 37 2.30 -6.85 -8.49
N SER A 38 2.97 -7.83 -9.13
CA SER A 38 2.41 -9.17 -9.34
C SER A 38 1.01 -9.11 -9.97
N ASP A 39 0.89 -8.36 -11.06
CA ASP A 39 -0.33 -8.20 -11.85
C ASP A 39 -1.50 -7.55 -11.10
N VAL A 40 -1.28 -7.01 -9.91
CA VAL A 40 -2.33 -6.36 -9.10
C VAL A 40 -1.88 -4.97 -8.65
N CYS A 41 -2.78 -3.99 -8.69
CA CYS A 41 -2.51 -2.67 -8.12
C CYS A 41 -2.43 -2.73 -6.60
N LYS A 42 -1.28 -2.32 -6.05
CA LYS A 42 -0.98 -2.30 -4.60
C LYS A 42 -0.82 -0.88 -4.09
N LEU A 43 -1.23 -0.62 -2.84
CA LEU A 43 -1.07 0.68 -2.19
C LEU A 43 0.40 0.93 -1.83
N ASN A 44 0.89 2.14 -2.11
CA ASN A 44 2.18 2.59 -1.59
C ASN A 44 2.08 2.93 -0.09
N ALA A 45 3.24 3.11 0.55
CA ALA A 45 3.29 3.58 1.93
C ALA A 45 2.54 4.93 2.08
N GLY A 46 1.73 5.04 3.13
CA GLY A 46 0.82 6.17 3.35
C GLY A 46 -0.55 6.03 2.68
N GLY A 47 -0.79 5.00 1.86
CA GLY A 47 -2.10 4.71 1.29
C GLY A 47 -3.09 4.18 2.33
N ASP A 48 -4.37 4.54 2.17
CA ASP A 48 -5.47 4.07 3.02
C ASP A 48 -5.85 2.62 2.67
N CYS A 49 -5.70 1.73 3.63
CA CYS A 49 -6.03 0.31 3.53
C CYS A 49 -7.22 -0.09 4.41
N SER A 50 -8.05 0.87 4.85
CA SER A 50 -9.29 0.64 5.61
C SER A 50 -10.30 -0.21 4.83
N ASP A 51 -10.33 -0.07 3.50
CA ASP A 51 -11.29 -0.79 2.67
C ASP A 51 -10.84 -2.26 2.53
N PRO A 52 -11.70 -3.24 2.84
CA PRO A 52 -11.35 -4.65 2.85
C PRO A 52 -10.97 -5.20 1.45
N ASN A 53 -11.34 -4.51 0.38
CA ASN A 53 -10.97 -4.83 -1.01
C ASN A 53 -9.75 -4.02 -1.48
N SER A 54 -9.36 -2.97 -0.76
CA SER A 54 -8.13 -2.18 -1.00
C SER A 54 -6.89 -2.77 -0.32
N GLY A 55 -7.08 -3.73 0.60
CA GLY A 55 -6.13 -4.25 1.60
C GLY A 55 -4.89 -4.98 1.08
N HIS A 56 -4.25 -4.46 0.05
CA HIS A 56 -3.02 -4.96 -0.49
C HIS A 56 -2.01 -3.84 -0.58
N CYS A 57 -1.39 -3.53 0.55
CA CYS A 57 -0.16 -2.76 0.59
C CYS A 57 0.91 -3.48 -0.24
N LYS A 58 1.77 -2.72 -0.91
CA LYS A 58 2.86 -3.28 -1.71
C LYS A 58 3.84 -4.09 -0.87
N SER A 59 4.70 -4.87 -1.50
CA SER A 59 5.76 -5.57 -0.76
C SER A 59 6.63 -4.61 0.06
N GLY A 60 7.05 -5.06 1.24
CA GLY A 60 7.77 -4.22 2.21
C GLY A 60 6.85 -3.27 2.99
N THR A 61 5.53 -3.36 2.83
CA THR A 61 4.57 -2.61 3.63
C THR A 61 3.49 -3.52 4.22
N THR A 62 2.86 -3.06 5.29
CA THR A 62 1.76 -3.75 5.98
C THR A 62 0.63 -2.77 6.26
N CYS A 63 -0.61 -3.26 6.30
CA CYS A 63 -1.74 -2.44 6.69
C CYS A 63 -1.79 -2.33 8.22
N GLU A 64 -1.52 -1.14 8.75
CA GLU A 64 -1.54 -0.89 10.18
C GLU A 64 -2.21 0.46 10.46
N SER A 65 -3.18 0.45 11.38
CA SER A 65 -4.00 1.63 11.66
C SER A 65 -4.56 2.25 10.39
N ASP A 66 -5.11 1.38 9.52
CA ASP A 66 -5.76 1.75 8.27
C ASP A 66 -4.84 2.40 7.22
N VAL A 67 -3.52 2.39 7.44
CA VAL A 67 -2.53 2.96 6.55
C VAL A 67 -1.47 1.93 6.19
N CYS A 68 -1.03 1.90 4.94
CA CYS A 68 0.12 1.10 4.54
C CYS A 68 1.40 1.67 5.15
N LYS A 69 1.95 0.97 6.14
CA LYS A 69 3.20 1.31 6.84
C LYS A 69 4.35 0.46 6.32
N LYS A 70 5.54 1.03 6.24
CA LYS A 70 6.81 0.41 5.88
C LYS A 70 7.33 -0.45 7.01
N LEU A 71 7.62 -1.70 6.68
CA LEU A 71 8.21 -2.66 7.61
C LEU A 71 9.61 -2.19 8.08
N GLU A 72 10.10 -2.80 9.15
CA GLU A 72 11.49 -2.63 9.59
C GLU A 72 12.48 -2.96 8.45
N GLY A 73 13.57 -2.20 8.39
CA GLY A 73 14.61 -2.31 7.37
C GLY A 73 14.25 -1.69 6.02
N GLN A 74 13.03 -1.20 5.83
CA GLN A 74 12.61 -0.57 4.56
C GLN A 74 13.07 0.87 4.46
N GLU A 75 13.42 1.27 3.24
CA GLU A 75 13.83 2.63 2.91
C GLU A 75 12.72 3.63 3.23
N CYS A 76 13.07 4.67 3.97
CA CYS A 76 12.17 5.73 4.39
C CYS A 76 12.76 7.11 4.08
N THR A 77 11.86 8.07 3.88
CA THR A 77 12.21 9.48 3.71
C THR A 77 11.26 10.29 4.58
N GLY A 78 11.75 11.37 5.18
CA GLY A 78 10.99 12.15 6.17
C GLY A 78 11.24 11.71 7.61
N THR A 79 10.51 12.31 8.55
CA THR A 79 10.64 12.10 10.00
C THR A 79 9.27 11.90 10.64
N GLY A 80 9.20 11.10 11.71
CA GLY A 80 7.93 10.79 12.39
C GLY A 80 6.93 10.09 11.47
N ASP A 81 5.64 10.43 11.60
CA ASP A 81 4.55 9.79 10.85
C ASP A 81 4.68 9.91 9.32
N ALA A 82 5.30 10.99 8.83
CA ALA A 82 5.50 11.21 7.40
C ALA A 82 6.41 10.14 6.75
N ALA A 83 7.25 9.47 7.54
CA ALA A 83 8.05 8.36 7.07
C ALA A 83 7.26 7.08 6.82
N ASN A 84 6.03 7.01 7.37
CA ASN A 84 5.14 5.86 7.30
C ASN A 84 5.79 4.56 7.78
N CYS A 85 6.70 4.57 8.76
CA CYS A 85 7.19 3.33 9.37
C CYS A 85 6.09 2.67 10.21
N VAL A 86 6.17 1.34 10.40
CA VAL A 86 5.31 0.60 11.33
C VAL A 86 5.38 1.16 12.75
N ASN A 87 4.39 0.82 13.58
CA ASN A 87 4.32 1.21 14.96
C ASN A 87 5.60 0.81 15.70
N ASN A 88 6.01 1.71 16.60
CA ASN A 88 7.24 1.58 17.37
C ASN A 88 8.50 1.56 16.50
N ALA A 89 8.46 2.14 15.29
CA ALA A 89 9.63 2.38 14.46
C ALA A 89 9.70 3.85 14.01
N ASP A 90 10.92 4.36 13.84
CA ASP A 90 11.18 5.67 13.26
C ASP A 90 12.10 5.54 12.05
N CYS A 91 12.03 6.52 11.15
CA CYS A 91 13.00 6.64 10.08
C CYS A 91 14.35 7.13 10.62
N ARG A 92 15.34 6.23 10.64
CA ARG A 92 16.70 6.52 11.11
C ARG A 92 17.69 6.08 10.04
N ASN A 93 18.60 6.97 9.65
CA ASN A 93 19.58 6.70 8.61
C ASN A 93 18.95 6.19 7.29
N SER A 94 17.81 6.79 6.91
CA SER A 94 17.01 6.45 5.72
C SER A 94 16.36 5.06 5.75
N THR A 95 16.34 4.36 6.88
CA THR A 95 15.63 3.09 7.05
C THR A 95 14.71 3.10 8.26
N CYS A 96 13.57 2.40 8.17
CA CYS A 96 12.68 2.22 9.31
C CYS A 96 13.35 1.31 10.34
N ALA A 97 13.59 1.82 11.55
CA ALA A 97 14.27 1.11 12.62
C ALA A 97 13.43 1.14 13.90
N CYS A 98 13.33 0.00 14.59
CA CYS A 98 12.59 -0.11 15.85
C CYS A 98 13.08 0.88 16.91
N ASN A 99 12.13 1.40 17.68
CA ASN A 99 12.38 2.29 18.80
C ASN A 99 13.04 1.53 19.95
N THR A 100 13.73 2.24 20.83
CA THR A 100 14.36 1.65 22.01
C THR A 100 13.32 0.87 22.82
N GLY A 101 13.62 -0.39 23.15
CA GLY A 101 12.71 -1.30 23.85
C GLY A 101 11.87 -2.19 22.94
N TYR A 102 12.01 -2.08 21.62
CA TYR A 102 11.37 -2.96 20.63
C TYR A 102 12.43 -3.67 19.79
N SER A 103 12.14 -4.90 19.40
CA SER A 103 12.97 -5.74 18.55
C SER A 103 12.24 -6.09 17.25
N PRO A 104 12.96 -6.22 16.12
CA PRO A 104 12.37 -6.62 14.85
C PRO A 104 11.90 -8.09 14.89
N SER A 105 10.65 -8.33 14.48
CA SER A 105 10.08 -9.66 14.26
C SER A 105 9.12 -9.59 13.08
N ASP A 106 9.36 -10.40 12.03
CA ASP A 106 8.54 -10.44 10.81
C ASP A 106 8.31 -9.05 10.16
N GLY A 107 9.30 -8.16 10.25
CA GLY A 107 9.21 -6.78 9.74
C GLY A 107 8.41 -5.81 10.62
N LEU A 108 7.91 -6.26 11.77
CA LEU A 108 7.26 -5.45 12.79
C LEU A 108 8.18 -5.21 13.99
N CYS A 109 7.87 -4.21 14.81
CA CYS A 109 8.60 -3.90 16.04
C CYS A 109 7.81 -4.32 17.27
N THR A 110 8.32 -5.33 17.99
CA THR A 110 7.66 -5.96 19.14
C THR A 110 8.50 -5.80 20.41
N SER A 111 7.86 -5.56 21.57
CA SER A 111 8.53 -5.40 22.88
C SER A 111 8.87 -6.72 23.56
#